data_AF-A0A968NK97-F1
#
_entry.id   AF-A0A968NK97-F1
#
_cell.length_a   1.000
_cell.length_b   1.000
_cell.length_c   1.000
_cell.angle_alpha   90.00
_cell.angle_beta   90.00
_cell.angle_gamma   90.00
#
_symmetry.space_group_name_H-M   'P 1'
#
loop_
_entity.id
_entity.type
_entity.pdbx_description
1 polymer ?
#
loop_
_entity_poly.entity_id
_entity_poly.type
_entity_poly.pdbx_seq_one_letter_code
_entity_poly.pdbx_strand_id
1 'polypeptide(L)'
;MLVSPGLFGKINGYDVVHINSEFADQQSDHDPSVSKFNFTPQPKTTNYQFTNLPKLGTASNGQDILLGGFSGLYFQGIAANGNLKFITHTDRGPNGEPTGNNRPFLLPNFQPEVVNLELNRSSGEISITKRTGLFRQDGTTPLTGLPNLQAAARGTAYTDEQGVDLNNNNLPNDTLGADLEGIVVAENGDMWMVDEYRPAIYVLIAMENYSNALSP
;
A
#
# COMPACT_ATOMS: atom_id res chain seq x y z
N MET A 1 2.82 -9.25 -18.03
CA MET A 1 2.33 -10.62 -18.30
C MET A 1 2.47 -10.92 -19.78
N LEU A 2 3.27 -11.93 -20.15
CA LEU A 2 3.39 -12.41 -21.54
C LEU A 2 2.19 -13.31 -21.87
N VAL A 3 1.62 -13.19 -23.07
CA VAL A 3 0.37 -13.88 -23.46
C VAL A 3 0.63 -14.86 -24.59
N SER A 4 0.21 -16.13 -24.41
CA SER A 4 0.47 -17.19 -25.39
C SER A 4 -0.43 -17.07 -26.66
N PRO A 5 0.00 -17.61 -27.82
CA PRO A 5 -0.79 -17.62 -29.05
C PRO A 5 -2.17 -18.28 -28.95
N GLY A 6 -2.41 -19.12 -27.93
CA GLY A 6 -3.71 -19.73 -27.68
C GLY A 6 -4.83 -18.75 -27.32
N LEU A 7 -4.51 -17.48 -27.01
CA LEU A 7 -5.52 -16.49 -26.61
C LEU A 7 -6.25 -15.84 -27.80
N PHE A 8 -5.63 -15.75 -28.99
CA PHE A 8 -6.13 -14.97 -30.14
C PHE A 8 -7.57 -15.30 -30.59
N GLY A 9 -8.06 -16.52 -30.32
CA GLY A 9 -9.42 -16.94 -30.68
C GLY A 9 -10.53 -16.57 -29.67
N LYS A 10 -10.24 -15.87 -28.56
CA LYS A 10 -11.17 -15.74 -27.42
C LYS A 10 -11.32 -14.33 -26.82
N ILE A 11 -10.86 -13.28 -27.49
CA ILE A 11 -10.59 -11.98 -26.82
C ILE A 11 -11.76 -10.99 -26.91
N ASN A 12 -12.37 -10.66 -25.76
CA ASN A 12 -13.33 -9.55 -25.54
C ASN A 12 -13.55 -9.19 -24.00
N GLY A 13 -12.58 -8.57 -23.28
CA GLY A 13 -12.73 -7.56 -22.16
C GLY A 13 -11.48 -7.27 -21.29
N TYR A 14 -10.93 -6.05 -21.03
CA TYR A 14 -11.11 -4.62 -21.50
C TYR A 14 -9.78 -4.03 -22.10
N ASP A 15 -9.62 -2.74 -22.48
CA ASP A 15 -8.29 -2.14 -22.86
C ASP A 15 -7.28 -2.19 -21.68
N VAL A 16 -6.39 -3.18 -21.68
CA VAL A 16 -5.26 -3.25 -20.75
C VAL A 16 -3.98 -2.88 -21.50
N VAL A 17 -3.51 -1.65 -21.30
CA VAL A 17 -2.23 -1.19 -21.85
C VAL A 17 -1.09 -1.71 -20.98
N HIS A 18 -0.55 -2.87 -21.32
CA HIS A 18 0.67 -3.40 -20.74
C HIS A 18 1.88 -2.91 -21.57
N ILE A 19 2.51 -1.83 -21.14
CA ILE A 19 3.76 -1.36 -21.75
C ILE A 19 4.91 -2.18 -21.16
N ASN A 20 5.48 -3.10 -21.94
CA ASN A 20 6.84 -3.57 -21.70
C ASN A 20 7.79 -2.39 -21.97
N SER A 21 8.47 -1.90 -20.94
CA SER A 21 9.59 -0.97 -21.11
C SER A 21 10.87 -1.79 -21.21
N GLU A 22 11.36 -2.00 -22.44
CA GLU A 22 12.60 -2.73 -22.70
C GLU A 22 13.64 -1.81 -23.35
N PHE A 23 14.57 -1.35 -22.50
CA PHE A 23 15.86 -0.73 -22.82
C PHE A 23 15.84 0.58 -23.65
N ALA A 24 16.98 1.29 -23.65
CA ALA A 24 17.15 2.50 -24.46
C ALA A 24 17.41 2.19 -25.95
N ASP A 25 17.90 0.98 -26.24
CA ASP A 25 18.20 0.45 -27.56
C ASP A 25 17.38 -0.83 -27.80
N GLN A 26 16.77 -0.97 -28.99
CA GLN A 26 15.89 -2.10 -29.32
C GLN A 26 16.69 -3.39 -29.57
N GLN A 27 16.94 -4.16 -28.51
CA GLN A 27 17.60 -5.49 -28.55
C GLN A 27 16.66 -6.66 -28.20
N SER A 28 15.36 -6.54 -28.49
CA SER A 28 14.35 -7.58 -28.20
C SER A 28 13.77 -8.17 -29.48
N ASP A 29 13.59 -9.49 -29.51
CA ASP A 29 12.80 -10.22 -30.51
C ASP A 29 11.31 -10.33 -30.13
N HIS A 30 10.90 -9.63 -29.07
CA HIS A 30 9.53 -9.52 -28.60
C HIS A 30 8.97 -8.10 -28.83
N ASP A 31 8.32 -7.89 -29.98
CA ASP A 31 7.61 -6.64 -30.27
C ASP A 31 6.50 -6.35 -29.24
N PRO A 32 6.30 -5.09 -28.81
CA PRO A 32 5.26 -4.73 -27.86
C PRO A 32 3.86 -4.86 -28.47
N SER A 33 3.10 -5.88 -28.03
CA SER A 33 1.72 -6.10 -28.48
C SER A 33 0.69 -5.38 -27.59
N VAL A 34 -0.10 -4.48 -28.17
CA VAL A 34 -1.31 -3.95 -27.50
C VAL A 34 -2.48 -4.90 -27.73
N SER A 35 -3.00 -5.51 -26.66
CA SER A 35 -4.25 -6.26 -26.72
C SER A 35 -5.43 -5.39 -26.28
N LYS A 36 -6.40 -5.19 -27.17
CA LYS A 36 -7.71 -4.63 -26.84
C LYS A 36 -8.70 -5.75 -26.59
N PHE A 37 -9.62 -5.49 -25.68
CA PHE A 37 -10.66 -6.43 -25.36
C PHE A 37 -11.97 -5.67 -24.95
N ASN A 38 -13.18 -6.28 -25.04
CA ASN A 38 -14.51 -5.63 -24.82
C ASN A 38 -15.55 -6.48 -23.99
N PHE A 39 -15.63 -6.36 -22.64
CA PHE A 39 -16.45 -7.24 -21.76
C PHE A 39 -17.96 -7.20 -22.08
N THR A 40 -18.61 -8.37 -22.17
CA THR A 40 -20.07 -8.49 -22.38
C THR A 40 -20.69 -9.53 -21.42
N PRO A 41 -21.64 -9.16 -20.53
CA PRO A 41 -22.13 -7.79 -20.29
C PRO A 41 -21.04 -6.86 -19.76
N GLN A 42 -21.23 -5.55 -19.94
CA GLN A 42 -20.34 -4.52 -19.37
C GLN A 42 -20.30 -4.68 -17.84
N PRO A 43 -19.12 -4.56 -17.20
CA PRO A 43 -19.02 -4.59 -15.75
C PRO A 43 -19.80 -3.42 -15.16
N LYS A 44 -20.46 -3.67 -14.04
CA LYS A 44 -21.14 -2.63 -13.26
C LYS A 44 -20.31 -2.30 -12.04
N THR A 45 -19.80 -1.07 -11.98
CA THR A 45 -19.17 -0.56 -10.76
C THR A 45 -20.21 -0.47 -9.66
N THR A 46 -19.86 -0.91 -8.46
CA THR A 46 -20.64 -0.71 -7.23
C THR A 46 -19.70 -0.11 -6.20
N ASN A 47 -20.05 1.06 -5.67
CA ASN A 47 -19.25 1.74 -4.68
C ASN A 47 -19.74 1.34 -3.29
N TYR A 48 -18.81 0.87 -2.45
CA TYR A 48 -19.02 0.64 -1.03
C TYR A 48 -18.19 1.67 -0.27
N GLN A 49 -18.73 2.20 0.83
CA GLN A 49 -18.11 3.26 1.61
C GLN A 49 -18.18 2.90 3.08
N PHE A 50 -17.14 3.22 3.84
CA PHE A 50 -17.20 3.10 5.30
C PHE A 50 -18.20 4.14 5.84
N THR A 51 -19.11 3.68 6.70
CA THR A 51 -20.07 4.55 7.41
C THR A 51 -19.58 5.00 8.77
N ASN A 52 -18.60 4.29 9.34
CA ASN A 52 -17.95 4.61 10.61
C ASN A 52 -16.52 4.03 10.60
N LEU A 53 -15.52 4.89 10.72
CA LEU A 53 -14.11 4.50 10.82
C LEU A 53 -13.62 4.73 12.26
N PRO A 54 -12.85 3.80 12.84
CA PRO A 54 -12.34 3.98 14.19
C PRO A 54 -11.37 5.16 14.24
N LYS A 55 -11.27 5.80 15.41
CA LYS A 55 -10.22 6.78 15.66
C LYS A 55 -8.84 6.16 15.46
N LEU A 56 -7.98 6.87 14.73
CA LEU A 56 -6.57 6.56 14.55
C LEU A 56 -5.71 7.29 15.59
N GLY A 57 -5.99 8.57 15.84
CA GLY A 57 -5.27 9.37 16.83
C GLY A 57 -5.90 10.73 17.07
N THR A 58 -5.20 11.56 17.85
CA THR A 58 -5.50 12.99 18.03
C THR A 58 -4.23 13.77 17.74
N ALA A 59 -4.31 14.72 16.81
CA ALA A 59 -3.20 15.61 16.49
C ALA A 59 -2.93 16.61 17.63
N SER A 60 -1.75 17.25 17.63
CA SER A 60 -1.33 18.18 18.69
C SER A 60 -2.23 19.42 18.84
N ASN A 61 -3.01 19.76 17.81
CA ASN A 61 -4.04 20.81 17.83
C ASN A 61 -5.39 20.36 18.44
N GLY A 62 -5.51 19.11 18.89
CA GLY A 62 -6.74 18.53 19.44
C GLY A 62 -7.69 17.94 18.40
N GLN A 63 -7.33 17.94 17.11
CA GLN A 63 -8.14 17.33 16.05
C GLN A 63 -8.07 15.80 16.13
N ASP A 64 -9.23 15.16 16.29
CA ASP A 64 -9.36 13.72 16.13
C ASP A 64 -9.26 13.33 14.66
N ILE A 65 -8.46 12.30 14.39
CA ILE A 65 -8.23 11.74 13.06
C ILE A 65 -8.73 10.31 13.07
N LEU A 66 -9.58 9.98 12.10
CA LEU A 66 -10.08 8.62 11.90
C LEU A 66 -9.12 7.82 11.01
N LEU A 67 -9.15 6.51 11.16
CA LEU A 67 -8.46 5.59 10.26
C LEU A 67 -8.99 5.77 8.83
N GLY A 68 -8.10 5.70 7.85
CA GLY A 68 -8.35 5.96 6.43
C GLY A 68 -7.00 6.18 5.74
N GLY A 69 -7.00 6.63 4.49
CA GLY A 69 -5.75 6.76 3.72
C GLY A 69 -5.13 5.38 3.49
N PHE A 70 -5.84 4.56 2.71
CA PHE A 70 -5.41 3.21 2.34
C PHE A 70 -4.98 3.21 0.88
N SER A 71 -3.78 2.69 0.59
CA SER A 71 -3.25 2.64 -0.77
C SER A 71 -3.49 1.27 -1.43
N GLY A 72 -2.87 0.21 -0.88
CA GLY A 72 -2.95 -1.13 -1.45
C GLY A 72 -4.15 -1.94 -0.97
N LEU A 73 -4.75 -2.77 -1.83
CA LEU A 73 -5.87 -3.65 -1.50
C LEU A 73 -5.72 -5.04 -2.13
N TYR A 74 -5.78 -6.09 -1.32
CA TYR A 74 -5.65 -7.48 -1.73
C TYR A 74 -6.90 -8.30 -1.36
N PHE A 75 -7.45 -9.05 -2.32
CA PHE A 75 -8.63 -9.91 -2.09
C PHE A 75 -8.23 -11.27 -1.54
N GLN A 76 -8.76 -11.64 -0.36
CA GLN A 76 -8.46 -12.89 0.35
C GLN A 76 -9.56 -13.97 0.21
N GLY A 77 -10.43 -13.85 -0.79
CA GLY A 77 -11.54 -14.78 -0.98
C GLY A 77 -12.78 -14.45 -0.14
N ILE A 78 -13.58 -15.47 0.17
CA ILE A 78 -14.88 -15.33 0.82
C ILE A 78 -14.81 -15.91 2.24
N ALA A 79 -15.37 -15.22 3.23
CA ALA A 79 -15.50 -15.69 4.60
C ALA A 79 -16.66 -16.70 4.74
N ALA A 80 -16.69 -17.47 5.83
CA ALA A 80 -17.71 -18.51 6.06
C ALA A 80 -19.16 -17.95 6.15
N ASN A 81 -19.30 -16.65 6.47
CA ASN A 81 -20.55 -15.91 6.49
C ASN A 81 -21.00 -15.38 5.11
N GLY A 82 -20.18 -15.58 4.05
CA GLY A 82 -20.43 -15.09 2.70
C GLY A 82 -19.86 -13.70 2.37
N ASN A 83 -19.23 -13.01 3.33
CA ASN A 83 -18.59 -11.72 3.10
C ASN A 83 -17.33 -11.85 2.24
N LEU A 84 -17.01 -10.81 1.47
CA LEU A 84 -15.72 -10.71 0.78
C LEU A 84 -14.65 -10.28 1.77
N LYS A 85 -13.55 -11.03 1.87
CA LYS A 85 -12.39 -10.68 2.71
C LYS A 85 -11.36 -9.90 1.91
N PHE A 86 -10.81 -8.85 2.51
CA PHE A 86 -9.68 -8.11 1.97
C PHE A 86 -8.61 -7.87 3.03
N ILE A 87 -7.38 -7.66 2.59
CA ILE A 87 -6.34 -6.98 3.36
C ILE A 87 -6.01 -5.66 2.66
N THR A 88 -5.83 -4.62 3.46
CA THR A 88 -5.28 -3.34 3.04
C THR A 88 -4.21 -2.91 4.05
N HIS A 89 -3.50 -1.83 3.78
CA HIS A 89 -2.65 -1.15 4.73
C HIS A 89 -2.86 0.36 4.62
N THR A 90 -2.47 1.05 5.68
CA THR A 90 -2.31 2.50 5.62
C THR A 90 -1.15 2.88 4.69
N ASP A 91 -1.29 4.05 4.10
CA ASP A 91 -0.24 4.96 3.59
C ASP A 91 0.77 5.32 4.73
N ARG A 92 1.74 6.21 4.49
CA ARG A 92 2.59 6.84 5.52
C ARG A 92 1.83 7.63 6.59
N GLY A 93 0.53 7.79 6.43
CA GLY A 93 -0.38 8.31 7.45
C GLY A 93 -0.66 9.81 7.36
N PRO A 94 -1.39 10.35 8.36
CA PRO A 94 -2.06 11.64 8.22
C PRO A 94 -1.10 12.82 8.06
N ASN A 95 -1.13 13.42 6.88
CA ASN A 95 -0.32 14.57 6.49
C ASN A 95 -1.21 15.74 5.98
N GLY A 96 -0.67 16.95 6.00
CA GLY A 96 -1.32 18.16 5.50
C GLY A 96 -0.75 18.61 4.15
N GLU A 97 -1.40 19.61 3.54
CA GLU A 97 -0.90 20.25 2.33
C GLU A 97 0.51 20.85 2.55
N PRO A 98 1.44 20.68 1.59
CA PRO A 98 2.80 21.18 1.74
C PRO A 98 2.86 22.71 1.71
N THR A 99 3.71 23.29 2.55
CA THR A 99 4.00 24.74 2.57
C THR A 99 5.46 24.96 2.16
N GLY A 100 5.67 25.34 0.90
CA GLY A 100 7.00 25.31 0.30
C GLY A 100 7.50 23.87 0.21
N ASN A 101 8.65 23.57 0.83
CA ASN A 101 9.20 22.21 0.88
C ASN A 101 8.67 21.39 2.07
N ASN A 102 8.02 22.03 3.05
CA ASN A 102 7.64 21.40 4.31
C ASN A 102 6.34 20.60 4.15
N ARG A 103 6.34 19.32 4.51
CA ARG A 103 5.14 18.49 4.63
C ARG A 103 4.72 18.36 6.10
N PRO A 104 3.55 18.88 6.51
CA PRO A 104 3.06 18.70 7.87
C PRO A 104 2.61 17.26 8.12
N PHE A 105 3.11 16.63 9.18
CA PHE A 105 2.59 15.36 9.72
C PHE A 105 1.69 15.66 10.93
N LEU A 106 0.43 15.25 10.84
CA LEU A 106 -0.55 15.48 11.91
C LEU A 106 -0.35 14.51 13.09
N LEU A 107 0.17 13.32 12.80
CA LEU A 107 0.57 12.30 13.79
C LEU A 107 2.04 11.88 13.53
N PRO A 108 3.05 12.64 13.99
CA PRO A 108 4.46 12.32 13.73
C PRO A 108 4.95 10.97 14.30
N ASN A 109 4.22 10.40 15.26
CA ASN A 109 4.45 9.08 15.84
C ASN A 109 3.52 7.99 15.28
N PHE A 110 2.90 8.23 14.12
CA PHE A 110 2.05 7.27 13.44
C PHE A 110 2.81 5.98 13.12
N GLN A 111 2.24 4.85 13.55
CA GLN A 111 2.68 3.51 13.17
C GLN A 111 1.81 3.03 11.99
N PRO A 112 2.39 2.72 10.82
CA PRO A 112 1.66 2.08 9.72
C PRO A 112 1.06 0.73 10.14
N GLU A 113 -0.10 0.38 9.60
CA GLU A 113 -0.85 -0.81 9.99
C GLU A 113 -1.39 -1.60 8.79
N VAL A 114 -1.37 -2.92 8.89
CA VAL A 114 -2.18 -3.83 8.07
C VAL A 114 -3.58 -3.94 8.67
N VAL A 115 -4.60 -3.82 7.82
CA VAL A 115 -6.02 -3.83 8.19
C VAL A 115 -6.75 -4.91 7.40
N ASN A 116 -7.35 -5.86 8.11
CA ASN A 116 -8.23 -6.88 7.51
C ASN A 116 -9.66 -6.34 7.47
N LEU A 117 -10.32 -6.50 6.32
CA LEU A 117 -11.67 -6.02 6.05
C LEU A 117 -12.59 -7.18 5.65
N GLU A 118 -13.84 -7.13 6.07
CA GLU A 118 -14.93 -7.90 5.47
C GLU A 118 -16.01 -6.97 4.91
N LEU A 119 -16.38 -7.20 3.64
CA LEU A 119 -17.48 -6.52 2.96
C LEU A 119 -18.69 -7.46 2.83
N ASN A 120 -19.79 -7.08 3.47
CA ASN A 120 -21.09 -7.66 3.19
C ASN A 120 -21.70 -6.98 1.96
N ARG A 121 -21.82 -7.73 0.86
CA ARG A 121 -22.28 -7.19 -0.43
C ARG A 121 -23.76 -6.80 -0.47
N SER A 122 -24.61 -7.34 0.42
CA SER A 122 -26.06 -7.11 0.41
C SER A 122 -26.47 -5.95 1.30
N SER A 123 -25.83 -5.76 2.46
CA SER A 123 -26.00 -4.55 3.28
C SER A 123 -25.11 -3.38 2.82
N GLY A 124 -23.99 -3.68 2.16
CA GLY A 124 -22.94 -2.73 1.83
C GLY A 124 -22.00 -2.37 2.99
N GLU A 125 -22.16 -3.05 4.13
CA GLU A 125 -21.33 -2.85 5.32
C GLU A 125 -19.89 -3.33 5.10
N ILE A 126 -18.93 -2.46 5.43
CA ILE A 126 -17.51 -2.82 5.52
C ILE A 126 -17.14 -2.82 7.00
N SER A 127 -16.65 -3.97 7.48
CA SER A 127 -16.19 -4.16 8.86
C SER A 127 -14.68 -4.36 8.89
N ILE A 128 -14.01 -3.79 9.90
CA ILE A 128 -12.60 -4.06 10.19
C ILE A 128 -12.55 -5.25 11.13
N THR A 129 -11.99 -6.37 10.67
CA THR A 129 -11.91 -7.62 11.44
C THR A 129 -10.60 -7.77 12.22
N LYS A 130 -9.53 -7.10 11.78
CA LYS A 130 -8.24 -7.04 12.47
C LYS A 130 -7.47 -5.80 12.06
N ARG A 131 -6.67 -5.26 12.99
CA ARG A 131 -5.61 -4.27 12.76
C ARG A 131 -4.30 -4.83 13.30
N THR A 132 -3.19 -4.62 12.60
CA THR A 132 -1.86 -5.13 12.97
C THR A 132 -0.82 -4.05 12.66
N GLY A 133 -0.29 -3.40 13.68
CA GLY A 133 0.80 -2.43 13.53
C GLY A 133 2.06 -3.07 12.99
N LEU A 134 2.78 -2.34 12.14
CA LEU A 134 4.04 -2.79 11.55
C LEU A 134 5.23 -2.46 12.46
N PHE A 135 6.15 -3.39 12.59
CA PHE A 135 7.34 -3.29 13.42
C PHE A 135 8.60 -3.51 12.58
N ARG A 136 9.75 -3.05 13.10
CA ARG A 136 11.07 -3.36 12.57
C ARG A 136 11.39 -4.85 12.78
N GLN A 137 12.53 -5.29 12.26
CA GLN A 137 13.04 -6.66 12.40
C GLN A 137 13.20 -7.12 13.87
N ASP A 138 13.31 -6.20 14.82
CA ASP A 138 13.33 -6.49 16.27
C ASP A 138 11.96 -6.88 16.86
N GLY A 139 10.88 -6.81 16.06
CA GLY A 139 9.51 -7.15 16.46
C GLY A 139 8.92 -6.26 17.55
N THR A 140 9.56 -5.15 17.93
CA THR A 140 9.20 -4.34 19.11
C THR A 140 9.25 -2.84 18.86
N THR A 141 10.16 -2.36 18.02
CA THR A 141 10.20 -0.97 17.57
C THR A 141 9.20 -0.79 16.42
N PRO A 142 8.22 0.13 16.52
CA PRO A 142 7.31 0.43 15.40
C PRO A 142 8.07 0.89 14.14
N LEU A 143 7.49 0.61 12.97
CA LEU A 143 7.73 1.46 11.80
C LEU A 143 7.05 2.81 12.00
N THR A 144 7.53 3.83 11.30
CA THR A 144 6.87 5.14 11.18
C THR A 144 6.55 5.42 9.72
N GLY A 145 5.71 6.42 9.46
CA GLY A 145 5.53 6.97 8.11
C GLY A 145 6.42 8.18 7.79
N LEU A 146 7.43 8.47 8.61
CA LEU A 146 8.30 9.64 8.39
C LEU A 146 9.17 9.46 7.14
N PRO A 147 9.60 10.54 6.45
CA PRO A 147 10.42 10.45 5.24
C PRO A 147 11.73 9.69 5.49
N ASN A 148 12.22 8.95 4.50
CA ASN A 148 13.21 7.90 4.77
C ASN A 148 14.67 8.34 4.60
N LEU A 149 14.92 9.32 3.73
CA LEU A 149 16.26 9.82 3.41
C LEU A 149 16.29 11.33 3.40
N GLN A 150 17.35 11.91 3.98
CA GLN A 150 17.64 13.33 3.86
C GLN A 150 18.75 13.50 2.81
N ALA A 151 18.62 14.48 1.92
CA ALA A 151 19.60 14.76 0.86
C ALA A 151 21.01 14.97 1.45
N ALA A 152 21.86 13.94 1.34
CA ALA A 152 23.15 13.90 2.04
C ALA A 152 24.29 14.55 1.25
N ALA A 153 24.25 14.51 -0.09
CA ALA A 153 25.27 15.14 -0.93
C ALA A 153 24.79 15.41 -2.37
N ARG A 154 25.56 16.18 -3.13
CA ARG A 154 25.38 16.33 -4.58
C ARG A 154 25.58 14.97 -5.25
N GLY A 155 24.51 14.39 -5.80
CA GLY A 155 24.51 13.07 -6.44
C GLY A 155 23.91 11.94 -5.59
N THR A 156 23.41 12.21 -4.38
CA THR A 156 22.46 11.31 -3.72
C THR A 156 21.04 11.59 -4.23
N ALA A 157 20.10 10.68 -3.96
CA ALA A 157 18.68 11.00 -4.08
C ALA A 157 18.35 12.27 -3.27
N TYR A 158 17.38 13.05 -3.77
CA TYR A 158 16.81 14.15 -3.01
C TYR A 158 16.02 13.60 -1.81
N THR A 159 15.86 14.41 -0.77
CA THR A 159 14.89 14.12 0.30
C THR A 159 13.51 13.94 -0.32
N ASP A 160 12.82 12.87 0.03
CA ASP A 160 11.46 12.56 -0.44
C ASP A 160 10.54 13.78 -0.20
N GLU A 161 10.57 14.31 1.04
CA GLU A 161 9.96 15.57 1.45
C GLU A 161 10.52 16.03 2.82
N GLN A 162 10.42 17.32 3.15
CA GLN A 162 10.85 17.84 4.46
C GLN A 162 9.71 17.71 5.48
N GLY A 163 9.68 16.61 6.23
CA GLY A 163 8.67 16.40 7.28
C GLY A 163 8.75 17.43 8.41
N VAL A 164 7.60 18.01 8.80
CA VAL A 164 7.46 18.91 9.96
C VAL A 164 6.25 18.54 10.82
N ASP A 165 6.26 18.93 12.10
CA ASP A 165 5.07 18.87 12.95
C ASP A 165 4.09 20.04 12.64
N LEU A 166 2.92 20.05 13.29
CA LEU A 166 1.93 21.14 13.15
C LEU A 166 2.39 22.51 13.69
N ASN A 167 3.53 22.58 14.38
CA ASN A 167 4.17 23.83 14.79
C ASN A 167 5.30 24.25 13.83
N ASN A 168 5.46 23.54 12.70
CA ASN A 168 6.51 23.72 11.71
C ASN A 168 7.94 23.43 12.25
N ASN A 169 8.06 22.59 13.29
CA ASN A 169 9.34 22.03 13.72
C ASN A 169 9.75 20.89 12.78
N ASN A 170 11.00 20.84 12.34
CA ASN A 170 11.52 19.73 11.53
C ASN A 170 11.42 18.40 12.30
N LEU A 171 10.89 17.38 11.62
CA LEU A 171 10.91 16.00 12.10
C LEU A 171 12.19 15.31 11.59
N PRO A 172 12.83 14.43 12.39
CA PRO A 172 13.92 13.62 11.90
C PRO A 172 13.40 12.55 10.92
N ASN A 173 14.16 12.31 9.86
CA ASN A 173 13.88 11.23 8.93
C ASN A 173 14.07 9.87 9.63
N ASP A 174 13.25 8.88 9.27
CA ASP A 174 13.36 7.51 9.75
C ASP A 174 13.93 6.62 8.64
N THR A 175 15.11 6.05 8.84
CA THR A 175 15.74 5.14 7.86
C THR A 175 14.85 3.98 7.38
N LEU A 176 13.86 3.57 8.18
CA LEU A 176 12.84 2.55 7.86
C LEU A 176 11.41 3.13 7.85
N GLY A 177 11.30 4.44 7.66
CA GLY A 177 10.05 5.12 7.41
C GLY A 177 9.40 4.61 6.13
N ALA A 178 8.12 4.29 6.21
CA ALA A 178 7.41 3.50 5.22
C ALA A 178 6.25 4.27 4.61
N ASP A 179 6.29 4.43 3.29
CA ASP A 179 5.22 5.03 2.50
C ASP A 179 4.60 3.97 1.61
N LEU A 180 3.74 3.15 2.21
CA LEU A 180 3.34 1.88 1.62
C LEU A 180 2.21 2.06 0.61
N GLU A 181 2.43 1.63 -0.63
CA GLU A 181 1.50 1.84 -1.74
C GLU A 181 0.80 0.57 -2.26
N GLY A 182 1.44 -0.59 -2.15
CA GLY A 182 0.91 -1.84 -2.67
C GLY A 182 1.17 -3.01 -1.74
N ILE A 183 0.31 -4.02 -1.80
CA ILE A 183 0.41 -5.26 -1.02
C ILE A 183 0.00 -6.48 -1.84
N VAL A 184 0.78 -7.55 -1.71
CA VAL A 184 0.39 -8.90 -2.11
C VAL A 184 0.59 -9.87 -0.94
N VAL A 185 -0.29 -10.87 -0.84
CA VAL A 185 -0.24 -11.90 0.21
C VAL A 185 0.14 -13.23 -0.44
N ALA A 186 1.26 -13.81 -0.02
CA ALA A 186 1.73 -15.10 -0.50
C ALA A 186 0.87 -16.26 0.08
N GLU A 187 0.98 -17.46 -0.52
CA GLU A 187 0.20 -18.63 -0.09
C GLU A 187 0.48 -19.06 1.36
N ASN A 188 1.69 -18.79 1.85
CA ASN A 188 2.10 -19.03 3.24
C ASN A 188 1.64 -17.92 4.22
N GLY A 189 0.94 -16.90 3.74
CA GLY A 189 0.46 -15.76 4.54
C GLY A 189 1.43 -14.60 4.70
N ASP A 190 2.67 -14.71 4.19
CA ASP A 190 3.62 -13.59 4.22
C ASP A 190 3.14 -12.45 3.32
N MET A 191 3.33 -11.21 3.76
CA MET A 191 2.88 -10.02 3.05
C MET A 191 4.06 -9.25 2.48
N TRP A 192 4.01 -8.97 1.18
CA TRP A 192 5.02 -8.23 0.44
C TRP A 192 4.43 -6.88 0.07
N MET A 193 5.09 -5.80 0.49
CA MET A 193 4.62 -4.43 0.30
C MET A 193 5.68 -3.59 -0.41
N VAL A 194 5.24 -2.58 -1.17
CA VAL A 194 6.11 -1.64 -1.91
C VAL A 194 5.95 -0.21 -1.40
N ASP A 195 6.98 0.60 -1.58
CA ASP A 195 7.17 1.92 -0.95
C ASP A 195 7.25 3.04 -2.01
N GLU A 196 6.61 4.20 -1.78
CA GLU A 196 6.68 5.38 -2.67
C GLU A 196 7.96 6.19 -2.44
N TYR A 197 8.36 6.42 -1.18
CA TYR A 197 9.56 7.21 -0.85
C TYR A 197 10.82 6.64 -1.55
N ARG A 198 10.92 5.33 -1.77
CA ARG A 198 12.02 4.73 -2.57
C ARG A 198 11.65 3.35 -3.16
N PRO A 199 12.38 2.88 -4.19
CA PRO A 199 12.29 1.49 -4.66
C PRO A 199 12.75 0.49 -3.58
N ALA A 200 11.84 0.12 -2.68
CA ALA A 200 12.04 -0.83 -1.60
C ALA A 200 10.87 -1.83 -1.51
N ILE A 201 11.16 -2.96 -0.90
CA ILE A 201 10.20 -4.02 -0.62
C ILE A 201 10.24 -4.29 0.88
N TYR A 202 9.08 -4.21 1.52
CA TYR A 202 8.89 -4.57 2.92
C TYR A 202 8.24 -5.96 2.97
N VAL A 203 8.81 -6.87 3.76
CA VAL A 203 8.26 -8.23 3.94
C VAL A 203 7.83 -8.39 5.39
N LEU A 204 6.53 -8.54 5.61
CA LEU A 204 5.97 -8.94 6.89
C LEU A 204 5.72 -10.45 6.87
N ILE A 205 6.59 -11.18 7.57
CA ILE A 205 6.47 -12.62 7.77
C ILE A 205 5.27 -12.91 8.69
N ALA A 206 4.42 -13.86 8.31
CA ALA A 206 3.32 -14.28 9.15
C ALA A 206 3.85 -14.89 10.47
N MET A 207 3.23 -14.59 11.60
CA MET A 207 3.68 -15.05 12.93
C MET A 207 3.79 -16.58 13.03
N GLU A 208 2.99 -17.31 12.24
CA GLU A 208 3.01 -18.77 12.12
C GLU A 208 4.28 -19.31 11.43
N ASN A 209 4.93 -18.48 10.59
CA ASN A 209 6.17 -18.80 9.87
C ASN A 209 7.43 -18.29 10.60
N TYR A 210 7.30 -17.33 11.52
CA TYR A 210 8.42 -16.65 12.19
C TYR A 210 9.35 -17.61 12.96
N SER A 211 8.79 -18.71 13.51
CA SER A 211 9.55 -19.76 14.18
C SER A 211 10.47 -20.56 13.24
N ASN A 212 10.16 -20.64 11.95
CA ASN A 212 10.98 -21.33 10.95
C ASN A 212 12.07 -20.41 10.38
N ALA A 213 11.78 -19.11 10.23
CA ALA A 213 12.64 -18.11 9.59
C ALA A 213 13.90 -17.73 10.40
N LEU A 214 14.00 -18.13 11.68
CA LEU A 214 15.16 -17.91 12.54
C LEU A 214 16.10 -19.14 12.62
N SER A 215 15.89 -20.14 11.75
CA SER A 215 16.80 -21.27 11.58
C SER A 215 17.98 -20.86 10.69
N PRO A 216 19.25 -20.95 11.14
CA PRO A 216 20.43 -20.62 10.33
C PRO A 216 20.74 -21.67 9.25
#